data_AF-A0AAP8MES4-F1
#
_entry.id   AF-A0AAP8MES4-F1
#
_cell.length_a   1.000
_cell.length_b   1.000
_cell.length_c   1.000
_cell.angle_alpha   90.00
_cell.angle_beta   90.00
_cell.angle_gamma   90.00
#
_symmetry.space_group_name_H-M   'P 1'
#
loop_
_entity.id
_entity.type
_entity.pdbx_description
1 polymer ?
#
loop_
_entity_poly.entity_id
_entity_poly.type
_entity_poly.pdbx_seq_one_letter_code
_entity_poly.pdbx_strand_id
1 'polypeptide(L)'
;MSANPQGKGLVPVVEDWREAQPAVVSARTPREVLRDYLVTSLVVAAEIRFKPRPGIHYFLYLIQSNWTLSLLSPEDWHGHPPGPCLGRCVMQPDMTWQLTPRADINRQDELVKALSAFREGFADWLNQDGTLEDHLPFYVRELPYYRRLLAAGMSKSLRSSLAKSGLDARSSRDWLAGQELPALLS
;
A
#
# COMPACT_ATOMS: atom_id res chain seq x y z
N MET A 1 34.41 34.71 -3.34
CA MET A 1 33.92 33.39 -3.82
C MET A 1 32.53 33.17 -3.25
N SER A 2 31.49 33.29 -4.07
CA SER A 2 30.09 33.14 -3.64
C SER A 2 29.66 31.69 -3.88
N ALA A 3 29.29 30.97 -2.83
CA ALA A 3 28.68 29.65 -2.93
C ALA A 3 27.20 29.79 -3.29
N ASN A 4 26.78 29.19 -4.42
CA ASN A 4 25.38 29.13 -4.85
C ASN A 4 24.62 28.04 -4.05
N PRO A 5 23.58 28.37 -3.24
CA PRO A 5 22.90 27.39 -2.38
C PRO A 5 21.65 26.71 -2.97
N GLN A 6 21.17 27.06 -4.17
CA GLN A 6 19.76 26.81 -4.54
C GLN A 6 19.39 25.48 -5.24
N GLY A 7 20.30 24.53 -5.44
CA GLY A 7 20.02 23.38 -6.32
C GLY A 7 19.85 22.00 -5.66
N LYS A 8 20.37 21.78 -4.46
CA LYS A 8 20.67 20.40 -4.00
C LYS A 8 19.49 19.64 -3.38
N GLY A 9 18.45 20.34 -2.92
CA GLY A 9 17.27 19.71 -2.28
C GLY A 9 16.12 19.35 -3.22
N LEU A 10 16.04 19.98 -4.40
CA LEU A 10 14.97 19.73 -5.38
C LEU A 10 15.27 18.52 -6.28
N VAL A 11 16.55 18.20 -6.50
CA VAL A 11 16.96 17.04 -7.31
C VAL A 11 16.49 15.71 -6.69
N PRO A 12 16.68 15.46 -5.37
CA PRO A 12 16.21 14.22 -4.75
C PRO A 12 14.68 14.04 -4.81
N VAL A 13 13.90 15.11 -4.65
CA VAL A 13 12.43 15.03 -4.68
C VAL A 13 11.91 14.71 -6.08
N VAL A 14 12.49 15.30 -7.12
CA VAL A 14 12.11 15.03 -8.51
C VAL A 14 12.53 13.61 -8.92
N GLU A 15 13.68 13.14 -8.43
CA GLU A 15 14.17 11.78 -8.68
C GLU A 15 13.32 10.74 -7.97
N ASP A 16 13.02 10.95 -6.69
CA ASP A 16 12.08 10.12 -5.92
C ASP A 16 10.70 10.07 -6.57
N TRP A 17 10.19 11.21 -7.07
CA TRP A 17 8.93 11.27 -7.82
C TRP A 17 8.97 10.47 -9.13
N ARG A 18 10.09 10.53 -9.86
CA ARG A 18 10.30 9.74 -11.08
C ARG A 18 10.38 8.25 -10.78
N GLU A 19 11.06 7.86 -9.70
CA GLU A 19 11.16 6.47 -9.26
C GLU A 19 9.83 5.91 -8.76
N ALA A 20 8.96 6.76 -8.21
CA ALA A 20 7.61 6.39 -7.80
C ALA A 20 6.61 6.33 -8.97
N GLN A 21 7.07 6.47 -10.21
CA GLN A 21 6.23 6.23 -11.38
C GLN A 21 6.12 4.72 -11.65
N PRO A 22 4.91 4.20 -11.87
CA PRO A 22 4.75 2.79 -12.22
C PRO A 22 5.39 2.52 -13.59
N ALA A 23 6.31 1.56 -13.64
CA ALA A 23 7.08 1.28 -14.86
C ALA A 23 6.28 0.48 -15.89
N VAL A 24 5.53 -0.53 -15.46
CA VAL A 24 4.70 -1.39 -16.31
C VAL A 24 3.39 -1.69 -15.60
N VAL A 25 2.28 -1.17 -16.13
CA VAL A 25 0.94 -1.45 -15.59
C VAL A 25 0.20 -2.41 -16.52
N SER A 26 -0.26 -3.55 -16.00
CA SER A 26 -1.09 -4.50 -16.76
C SER A 26 -2.58 -4.22 -16.58
N ALA A 27 -3.39 -4.74 -17.51
CA ALA A 27 -4.82 -4.92 -17.26
C ALA A 27 -4.99 -5.95 -16.12
N ARG A 28 -6.00 -5.73 -15.29
CA ARG A 28 -6.34 -6.56 -14.14
C ARG A 28 -7.83 -6.87 -14.12
N THR A 29 -8.17 -8.02 -13.56
CA THR A 29 -9.56 -8.33 -13.20
C THR A 29 -10.04 -7.43 -12.07
N PRO A 30 -11.37 -7.26 -11.90
CA PRO A 30 -11.90 -6.51 -10.78
C PRO A 30 -11.37 -6.96 -9.41
N ARG A 31 -11.33 -8.27 -9.17
CA ARG A 31 -10.82 -8.84 -7.91
C ARG A 31 -9.37 -8.46 -7.64
N GLU A 32 -8.52 -8.47 -8.67
CA GLU A 32 -7.11 -8.09 -8.55
C GLU A 32 -6.95 -6.60 -8.25
N VAL A 33 -7.75 -5.73 -8.87
CA VAL A 33 -7.73 -4.29 -8.57
C VAL A 33 -8.09 -4.04 -7.09
N LEU A 34 -9.17 -4.65 -6.59
CA LEU A 34 -9.56 -4.49 -5.19
C LEU A 34 -8.51 -5.05 -4.22
N ARG A 35 -7.91 -6.20 -4.56
CA ARG A 35 -6.82 -6.79 -3.76
C ARG A 35 -5.63 -5.86 -3.69
N ASP A 36 -5.16 -5.39 -4.85
CA ASP A 36 -3.97 -4.57 -4.94
C ASP A 36 -4.20 -3.21 -4.26
N TYR A 37 -5.41 -2.66 -4.36
CA TYR A 37 -5.78 -1.43 -3.66
C TYR A 37 -5.84 -1.64 -2.14
N LEU A 38 -6.48 -2.70 -1.66
CA LEU A 38 -6.57 -3.01 -0.23
C LEU A 38 -5.18 -3.23 0.38
N VAL A 39 -4.36 -4.09 -0.22
CA VAL A 39 -3.00 -4.41 0.26
C VAL A 39 -2.11 -3.18 0.22
N THR A 40 -2.13 -2.43 -0.88
CA THR A 40 -1.29 -1.25 -0.98
C THR A 40 -1.72 -0.17 -0.02
N SER A 41 -3.02 0.02 0.21
CA SER A 41 -3.53 0.96 1.22
C SER A 41 -3.07 0.60 2.62
N LEU A 42 -3.09 -0.70 2.97
CA LEU A 42 -2.60 -1.18 4.26
C LEU A 42 -1.11 -0.84 4.47
N VAL A 43 -0.27 -1.14 3.47
CA VAL A 43 1.18 -0.88 3.55
C VAL A 43 1.47 0.62 3.54
N VAL A 44 0.77 1.41 2.73
CA VAL A 44 0.94 2.87 2.65
C VAL A 44 0.48 3.56 3.95
N ALA A 45 -0.54 3.03 4.62
CA ALA A 45 -0.99 3.54 5.92
C ALA A 45 -0.01 3.24 7.05
N ALA A 46 0.82 2.19 6.92
CA ALA A 46 1.78 1.78 7.92
C ALA A 46 2.89 2.81 8.17
N GLU A 47 3.52 2.75 9.33
CA GLU A 47 4.75 3.48 9.60
C GLU A 47 5.91 2.96 8.74
N ILE A 48 6.56 3.87 8.02
CA ILE A 48 7.69 3.58 7.14
C ILE A 48 8.79 4.59 7.44
N ARG A 49 9.94 4.11 7.94
CA ARG A 49 11.11 4.92 8.34
C ARG A 49 12.26 4.87 7.33
N PHE A 50 12.02 4.30 6.16
CA PHE A 50 13.00 4.15 5.08
C PHE A 50 12.33 4.42 3.73
N LYS A 51 13.12 4.50 2.66
CA LYS A 51 12.60 4.57 1.28
C LYS A 51 12.36 3.14 0.75
N PRO A 52 11.10 2.71 0.53
CA PRO A 52 10.86 1.39 -0.05
C PRO A 52 11.32 1.33 -1.51
N ARG A 53 11.77 0.15 -1.94
CA ARG A 53 12.22 -0.11 -3.30
C ARG A 53 11.53 -1.35 -3.88
N PRO A 54 11.21 -1.36 -5.19
CA PRO A 54 10.63 -2.52 -5.83
C PRO A 54 11.50 -3.76 -5.67
N GLY A 55 10.86 -4.92 -5.52
CA GLY A 55 11.54 -6.22 -5.44
C GLY A 55 12.26 -6.53 -4.12
N ILE A 56 12.29 -5.59 -3.18
CA ILE A 56 12.85 -5.82 -1.84
C ILE A 56 11.78 -6.45 -0.93
N HIS A 57 12.21 -7.40 -0.10
CA HIS A 57 11.37 -8.00 0.93
C HIS A 57 11.33 -7.12 2.18
N TYR A 58 10.12 -6.73 2.55
CA TYR A 58 9.81 -6.03 3.78
C TYR A 58 8.86 -6.89 4.63
N PHE A 59 8.69 -6.52 5.89
CA PHE A 59 7.87 -7.26 6.85
C PHE A 59 6.95 -6.30 7.58
N LEU A 60 5.65 -6.60 7.59
CA LEU A 60 4.64 -5.75 8.19
C LEU A 60 4.31 -6.25 9.59
N TYR A 61 4.56 -5.42 10.59
CA TYR A 61 4.31 -5.70 12.00
C TYR A 61 3.15 -4.88 12.53
N LEU A 62 2.48 -5.40 13.54
CA LEU A 62 1.58 -4.62 14.38
C LEU A 62 2.32 -4.29 15.69
N ILE A 63 2.63 -3.02 15.92
CA ILE A 63 3.38 -2.55 17.09
C ILE A 63 2.48 -1.57 17.84
N GLN A 64 2.10 -1.90 19.08
CA GLN A 64 1.20 -1.05 19.88
C GLN A 64 -0.06 -0.65 19.08
N SER A 65 -0.68 -1.63 18.40
CA SER A 65 -1.85 -1.44 17.53
C SER A 65 -1.63 -0.54 16.29
N ASN A 66 -0.38 -0.22 15.93
CA ASN A 66 -0.04 0.51 14.71
C ASN A 66 0.69 -0.39 13.72
N TRP A 67 0.24 -0.38 12.46
CA TRP A 67 0.96 -1.06 11.39
C TRP A 67 2.30 -0.39 11.13
N THR A 68 3.37 -1.18 11.06
CA THR A 68 4.74 -0.69 10.85
C THR A 68 5.49 -1.60 9.88
N LEU A 69 6.05 -1.02 8.82
CA LEU A 69 6.86 -1.73 7.84
C LEU A 69 8.33 -1.74 8.27
N SER A 70 8.94 -2.92 8.25
CA SER A 70 10.34 -3.15 8.62
C SER A 70 11.11 -3.83 7.49
N LEU A 71 12.44 -3.67 7.52
CA LEU A 71 13.38 -4.45 6.71
C LEU A 71 13.67 -5.82 7.30
N LEU A 72 13.53 -5.97 8.63
CA LEU A 72 13.93 -7.19 9.35
C LEU A 72 12.79 -8.19 9.41
N SER A 73 13.09 -9.44 9.01
CA SER A 73 12.19 -10.56 9.23
C SER A 73 12.06 -10.87 10.73
N PRO A 74 11.00 -11.57 11.16
CA PRO A 74 10.83 -11.96 12.56
C PRO A 74 12.06 -12.69 13.12
N GLU A 75 12.73 -13.47 12.27
CA GLU A 75 13.90 -14.28 12.60
C GLU A 75 15.18 -13.43 12.75
N ASP A 76 15.27 -12.28 12.06
CA ASP A 76 16.41 -11.36 12.11
C ASP A 76 16.43 -10.49 13.39
N TRP A 77 15.37 -10.51 14.19
CA TRP A 77 15.30 -9.77 15.45
C TRP A 77 15.98 -10.47 16.63
N HIS A 78 16.72 -11.57 16.38
CA HIS A 78 17.41 -12.34 17.41
C HIS A 78 16.52 -12.75 18.60
N GLY A 79 15.26 -13.09 18.30
CA GLY A 79 14.28 -13.55 19.30
C GLY A 79 13.41 -12.44 19.92
N HIS A 80 13.65 -11.16 19.59
CA HIS A 80 12.91 -10.03 20.15
C HIS A 80 12.27 -9.15 19.07
N PRO A 81 11.30 -9.68 18.30
CA PRO A 81 10.57 -8.86 17.34
C PRO A 81 9.77 -7.78 18.06
N PRO A 82 9.54 -6.62 17.41
CA PRO A 82 8.87 -5.48 18.03
C PRO A 82 7.36 -5.66 18.22
N GLY A 83 6.79 -6.73 17.67
CA GLY A 83 5.38 -7.09 17.74
C GLY A 83 5.07 -8.30 16.85
N PRO A 84 3.80 -8.74 16.79
CA PRO A 84 3.36 -9.77 15.85
C PRO A 84 3.55 -9.33 14.40
N CYS A 85 4.03 -10.24 13.56
CA CYS A 85 4.29 -10.02 12.14
C CYS A 85 3.16 -10.59 11.29
N LEU A 86 2.51 -9.73 10.50
CA LEU A 86 1.47 -10.11 9.55
C LEU A 86 2.05 -10.95 8.40
N GLY A 87 3.18 -10.50 7.85
CA GLY A 87 3.78 -11.20 6.73
C GLY A 87 4.77 -10.37 5.94
N ARG A 88 5.16 -10.94 4.80
CA ARG A 88 6.15 -10.37 3.89
C ARG A 88 5.47 -9.50 2.85
N CYS A 89 5.94 -8.27 2.72
CA CYS A 89 5.49 -7.29 1.75
C CYS A 89 6.55 -7.08 0.66
N VAL A 90 6.12 -7.02 -0.60
CA VAL A 90 7.00 -6.69 -1.74
C VAL A 90 6.32 -5.67 -2.63
N MET A 91 6.98 -4.53 -2.80
CA MET A 91 6.56 -3.52 -3.77
C MET A 91 6.87 -4.02 -5.18
N GLN A 92 5.87 -3.97 -6.06
CA GLN A 92 5.99 -4.37 -7.45
C GLN A 92 6.53 -3.20 -8.30
N PRO A 93 7.04 -3.45 -9.52
CA PRO A 93 7.51 -2.40 -10.43
C PRO A 93 6.44 -1.37 -10.82
N ASP A 94 5.17 -1.72 -10.64
CA ASP A 94 4.03 -0.85 -10.88
C ASP A 94 3.56 -0.12 -9.61
N MET A 95 4.36 -0.10 -8.55
CA MET A 95 4.11 0.57 -7.27
C MET A 95 2.94 0.01 -6.45
N THR A 96 2.29 -1.08 -6.89
CA THR A 96 1.38 -1.84 -6.03
C THR A 96 2.16 -2.76 -5.09
N TRP A 97 1.54 -3.18 -4.01
CA TRP A 97 2.15 -4.06 -3.02
C TRP A 97 1.51 -5.43 -3.04
N GLN A 98 2.36 -6.45 -2.91
CA GLN A 98 1.94 -7.81 -2.59
C GLN A 98 2.23 -8.09 -1.12
N LEU A 99 1.31 -8.80 -0.46
CA LEU A 99 1.45 -9.29 0.89
C LEU A 99 1.34 -10.82 0.85
N THR A 100 2.34 -11.50 1.41
CA THR A 100 2.29 -12.93 1.72
C THR A 100 2.16 -13.06 3.24
N PRO A 101 0.96 -13.40 3.77
CA PRO A 101 0.77 -13.60 5.20
C PRO A 101 1.64 -14.74 5.74
N ARG A 102 2.00 -14.68 7.02
CA ARG A 102 2.60 -15.83 7.69
C ARG A 102 1.56 -16.94 7.84
N ALA A 103 2.01 -18.19 7.76
CA ALA A 103 1.12 -19.36 7.87
C ALA A 103 0.41 -19.46 9.24
N ASP A 104 0.98 -18.89 10.29
CA ASP A 104 0.47 -18.93 11.66
C ASP A 104 -0.44 -17.75 12.03
N ILE A 105 -0.80 -16.88 11.07
CA ILE A 105 -1.58 -15.67 11.35
C ILE A 105 -2.93 -15.92 12.01
N ASN A 106 -3.62 -16.99 11.65
CA ASN A 106 -4.94 -17.33 12.23
C ASN A 106 -4.87 -17.70 13.71
N ARG A 107 -3.66 -17.85 14.28
CA ARG A 107 -3.42 -18.07 15.71
C ARG A 107 -3.07 -16.78 16.46
N GLN A 108 -3.06 -15.64 15.76
CA GLN A 108 -2.68 -14.34 16.30
C GLN A 108 -3.91 -13.42 16.31
N ASP A 109 -4.71 -13.50 17.38
CA ASP A 109 -5.99 -12.79 17.52
C ASP A 109 -5.86 -11.27 17.30
N GLU A 110 -4.76 -10.66 17.76
CA GLU A 110 -4.51 -9.24 17.58
C GLU A 110 -4.37 -8.86 16.09
N LEU A 111 -3.66 -9.67 15.30
CA LEU A 111 -3.52 -9.45 13.86
C LEU A 111 -4.84 -9.63 13.14
N VAL A 112 -5.58 -10.71 13.45
CA VAL A 112 -6.89 -10.98 12.84
C VAL A 112 -7.86 -9.84 13.11
N LYS A 113 -7.89 -9.34 14.36
CA LYS A 113 -8.73 -8.20 14.75
C LYS A 113 -8.31 -6.91 14.05
N ALA A 114 -7.03 -6.56 14.04
CA ALA A 114 -6.53 -5.35 13.40
C ALA A 114 -6.76 -5.36 11.87
N LEU A 115 -6.59 -6.51 11.24
CA LEU A 115 -6.82 -6.69 9.80
C LEU A 115 -8.30 -6.59 9.45
N SER A 116 -9.18 -7.15 10.29
CA SER A 116 -10.63 -7.05 10.13
C SER A 116 -11.08 -5.59 10.24
N ALA A 117 -10.63 -4.88 11.27
CA ALA A 117 -10.91 -3.46 11.45
C ALA A 117 -10.42 -2.59 10.28
N PHE A 118 -9.21 -2.88 9.75
CA PHE A 118 -8.70 -2.19 8.57
C PHE A 118 -9.56 -2.46 7.34
N ARG A 119 -9.96 -3.71 7.11
CA ARG A 119 -10.81 -4.10 5.98
C ARG A 119 -12.19 -3.47 6.04
N GLU A 120 -12.79 -3.40 7.23
CA GLU A 120 -14.07 -2.73 7.46
C GLU A 120 -13.95 -1.22 7.16
N GLY A 121 -12.94 -0.54 7.72
CA GLY A 121 -12.71 0.88 7.44
C GLY A 121 -12.43 1.16 5.95
N PHE A 122 -11.75 0.24 5.25
CA PHE A 122 -11.55 0.34 3.80
C PHE A 122 -12.86 0.14 3.02
N ALA A 123 -13.72 -0.80 3.44
CA ALA A 123 -15.03 -1.00 2.83
C ALA A 123 -15.92 0.24 3.00
N ASP A 124 -15.92 0.81 4.21
CA ASP A 124 -16.67 2.03 4.54
C ASP A 124 -16.17 3.23 3.73
N TRP A 125 -14.84 3.35 3.57
CA TRP A 125 -14.23 4.36 2.70
C TRP A 125 -14.72 4.23 1.25
N LEU A 126 -14.70 3.03 0.69
CA LEU A 126 -15.18 2.77 -0.67
C LEU A 126 -16.70 2.91 -0.85
N ASN A 127 -17.48 2.78 0.22
CA ASN A 127 -18.94 2.88 0.14
C ASN A 127 -19.45 4.34 0.06
N GLN A 128 -18.54 5.32 0.15
CA GLN A 128 -18.83 6.73 -0.07
C GLN A 128 -19.17 7.00 -1.54
N ASP A 129 -19.95 8.04 -1.80
CA ASP A 129 -20.36 8.38 -3.17
C ASP A 129 -19.14 8.75 -4.02
N GLY A 130 -19.03 8.13 -5.19
CA GLY A 130 -17.90 8.30 -6.10
C GLY A 130 -17.56 7.04 -6.89
N THR A 131 -16.58 7.19 -7.77
CA THR A 131 -15.92 6.09 -8.48
C THR A 131 -14.74 5.57 -7.67
N LEU A 132 -14.23 4.39 -8.02
CA LEU A 132 -13.06 3.83 -7.35
C LEU A 132 -11.85 4.77 -7.47
N GLU A 133 -11.75 5.48 -8.59
CA GLU A 133 -10.73 6.47 -8.89
C GLU A 133 -10.83 7.72 -8.03
N ASP A 134 -12.04 8.11 -7.61
CA ASP A 134 -12.24 9.27 -6.73
C ASP A 134 -11.76 8.99 -5.31
N HIS A 135 -11.81 7.72 -4.90
CA HIS A 135 -11.40 7.26 -3.57
C HIS A 135 -9.92 6.92 -3.46
N LEU A 136 -9.20 6.82 -4.58
CA LEU A 136 -7.75 6.63 -4.56
C LEU A 136 -7.07 7.76 -3.77
N PRO A 137 -6.08 7.48 -2.92
CA PRO A 137 -5.40 8.50 -2.12
C PRO A 137 -4.52 9.38 -3.00
N PHE A 138 -5.13 10.37 -3.64
CA PHE A 138 -4.45 11.47 -4.30
C PHE A 138 -3.92 12.41 -3.23
N TYR A 139 -2.71 12.14 -2.75
CA TYR A 139 -1.93 13.08 -1.94
C TYR A 139 -2.63 13.55 -0.65
N VAL A 140 -2.30 12.92 0.49
CA VAL A 140 -2.70 13.43 1.80
C VAL A 140 -1.55 14.27 2.38
N ARG A 141 -1.74 15.60 2.44
CA ARG A 141 -0.73 16.58 2.91
C ARG A 141 -0.27 16.35 4.35
N GLU A 142 -1.01 15.58 5.15
CA GLU A 142 -0.65 15.24 6.53
C GLU A 142 0.24 13.99 6.65
N LEU A 143 0.35 13.16 5.59
CA LEU A 143 1.15 11.94 5.65
C LEU A 143 2.67 12.24 5.64
N PRO A 144 3.52 11.43 6.28
CA PRO A 144 4.97 11.47 6.07
C PRO A 144 5.37 11.37 4.59
N TYR A 145 6.51 11.97 4.22
CA TYR A 145 6.99 12.13 2.83
C TYR A 145 6.86 10.85 1.97
N TYR A 146 7.42 9.72 2.43
CA TYR A 146 7.38 8.48 1.65
C TYR A 146 5.97 7.91 1.46
N ARG A 147 5.07 8.07 2.44
CA ARG A 147 3.69 7.61 2.30
C ARG A 147 2.96 8.39 1.21
N ARG A 148 3.19 9.71 1.09
CA ARG A 148 2.63 10.52 -0.01
C ARG A 148 3.12 10.05 -1.37
N LEU A 149 4.42 9.78 -1.45
CA LEU A 149 5.07 9.32 -2.68
C LEU A 149 4.51 7.97 -3.14
N LEU A 150 4.40 7.01 -2.22
CA LEU A 150 3.85 5.68 -2.50
C LEU A 150 2.36 5.73 -2.85
N ALA A 151 1.57 6.55 -2.14
CA ALA A 151 0.14 6.75 -2.43
C ALA A 151 -0.08 7.28 -3.86
N ALA A 152 0.75 8.22 -4.31
CA ALA A 152 0.69 8.76 -5.66
C ALA A 152 1.07 7.72 -6.73
N GLY A 153 2.14 6.95 -6.49
CA GLY A 153 2.56 5.86 -7.38
C GLY A 153 1.48 4.79 -7.54
N MET A 154 0.91 4.34 -6.42
CA MET A 154 -0.24 3.42 -6.40
C MET A 154 -1.42 3.98 -7.18
N SER A 155 -1.85 5.21 -6.88
CA SER A 155 -3.03 5.82 -7.50
C SER A 155 -2.88 5.91 -9.02
N LYS A 156 -1.68 6.24 -9.49
CA LYS A 156 -1.38 6.26 -10.93
C LYS A 156 -1.43 4.86 -11.54
N SER A 157 -0.91 3.85 -10.85
CA SER A 157 -0.94 2.46 -11.29
C SER A 157 -2.36 1.92 -11.41
N LEU A 158 -3.15 2.05 -10.34
CA LEU A 158 -4.52 1.56 -10.30
C LEU A 158 -5.40 2.24 -11.34
N ARG A 159 -5.31 3.56 -11.50
CA ARG A 159 -6.02 4.30 -12.56
C ARG A 159 -5.63 3.80 -13.95
N SER A 160 -4.34 3.59 -14.21
CA SER A 160 -3.88 3.06 -15.49
C SER A 160 -4.35 1.62 -15.73
N SER A 161 -4.50 0.82 -14.67
CA SER A 161 -4.99 -0.55 -14.78
C SER A 161 -6.49 -0.59 -15.07
N LEU A 162 -7.28 0.23 -14.36
CA LEU A 162 -8.71 0.41 -14.59
C LEU A 162 -9.01 0.81 -16.04
N ALA A 163 -8.31 1.83 -16.55
CA ALA A 163 -8.47 2.28 -17.94
C ALA A 163 -8.10 1.18 -18.96
N LYS A 164 -7.04 0.39 -18.70
CA LYS A 164 -6.64 -0.72 -19.58
C LYS A 164 -7.62 -1.89 -19.55
N SER A 165 -8.33 -2.07 -18.45
CA SER A 165 -9.34 -3.11 -18.28
C SER A 165 -10.75 -2.69 -18.73
N GLY A 166 -10.96 -1.43 -19.13
CA GLY A 166 -12.29 -0.89 -19.43
C GLY A 166 -13.22 -0.89 -18.21
N LEU A 167 -12.65 -0.71 -17.02
CA LEU A 167 -13.36 -0.72 -15.74
C LEU A 167 -13.47 0.69 -15.13
N ASP A 168 -13.14 1.71 -15.91
CA ASP A 168 -13.19 3.11 -15.50
C ASP A 168 -14.63 3.59 -15.27
N ALA A 169 -14.76 4.62 -14.42
CA ALA A 169 -16.02 5.30 -14.12
C ALA A 169 -17.13 4.42 -13.51
N ARG A 170 -16.79 3.21 -13.04
CA ARG A 170 -17.72 2.33 -12.33
C ARG A 170 -17.86 2.76 -10.86
N SER A 171 -19.10 2.81 -10.36
CA SER A 171 -19.36 3.22 -8.97
C SER A 171 -18.71 2.25 -7.98
N SER A 172 -18.14 2.77 -6.89
CA SER A 172 -17.49 1.93 -5.88
C SER A 172 -18.44 0.98 -5.16
N ARG A 173 -19.73 1.32 -5.09
CA ARG A 173 -20.78 0.41 -4.60
C ARG A 173 -20.97 -0.80 -5.52
N ASP A 174 -20.94 -0.61 -6.84
CA ASP A 174 -21.04 -1.72 -7.80
C ASP A 174 -19.81 -2.63 -7.78
N TRP A 175 -18.66 -2.10 -7.35
CA TRP A 175 -17.45 -2.88 -7.08
C TRP A 175 -17.62 -3.79 -5.87
N LEU A 176 -18.10 -3.23 -4.75
CA LEU A 176 -18.33 -3.98 -3.51
C LEU A 176 -19.50 -4.98 -3.62
N ALA A 177 -20.56 -4.63 -4.37
CA ALA A 177 -21.70 -5.53 -4.59
C ALA A 177 -21.38 -6.67 -5.57
N GLY A 178 -20.48 -6.42 -6.52
CA GLY A 178 -20.10 -7.39 -7.55
C GLY A 178 -18.89 -8.26 -7.21
N GLN A 179 -18.15 -7.96 -6.14
CA GLN A 179 -16.93 -8.65 -5.71
C GLN A 179 -16.83 -8.68 -4.18
N GLU A 180 -16.62 -9.84 -3.59
CA GLU A 180 -16.23 -9.90 -2.18
C GLU A 180 -14.84 -9.26 -2.00
N LEU A 181 -14.68 -8.45 -0.94
CA LEU A 181 -13.38 -7.93 -0.56
C LEU A 181 -12.41 -9.11 -0.37
N PRO A 182 -11.25 -9.12 -1.04
CA PRO A 182 -10.33 -10.23 -0.99
C PRO A 182 -9.97 -10.58 0.44
N ALA A 183 -10.05 -11.87 0.78
CA ALA A 183 -9.49 -12.36 2.02
C ALA A 183 -7.98 -12.11 2.00
N LEU A 184 -7.50 -11.28 2.93
CA LEU A 184 -6.07 -11.02 3.10
C LEU A 184 -5.35 -12.18 3.82
N LEU A 185 -6.09 -13.23 4.22
CA LEU A 185 -5.63 -14.35 5.02
C LEU A 185 -5.73 -15.71 4.30
N SER A 186 -6.15 -15.74 3.03
CA SER A 186 -6.38 -16.98 2.27
C SER A 186 -5.17 -17.39 1.44
#